data_AF-A0A7C2SPX2-F1
#
_entry.id   AF-A0A7C2SPX2-F1
#
_cell.length_a   1.000
_cell.length_b   1.000
_cell.length_c   1.000
_cell.angle_alpha   90.00
_cell.angle_beta   90.00
_cell.angle_gamma   90.00
#
_symmetry.space_group_name_H-M   'P 1'
#
loop_
_entity.id
_entity.type
_entity.pdbx_description
1 polymer ?
#
loop_
_entity_poly.entity_id
_entity_poly.type
_entity_poly.pdbx_seq_one_letter_code
_entity_poly.pdbx_strand_id
1 'polypeptide(L)'
;KQAVFLAVEDGKIEKGDLIGVINVYYVGLTGVRSIIEDKVPERVRVVYRKGEKIIRKEVTVEPFGYVRSPVARWEALIADETRELRCGEPVVVKVKKIRVPPNTVIYPLQIMRHAYGSVADIFCDHPPWKVEEGGEIRKVVFLPLLDGEVREGELLGVLNFYSVEISPIGKVRQWLNNWIDEMGRTFAEPNWPIW
;
A
#
# COMPACT_ATOMS: atom_id res chain seq x y z
N LYS A 1 13.64 6.01 -15.23
CA LYS A 1 12.89 5.85 -13.96
C LYS A 1 13.88 6.03 -12.82
N GLN A 2 13.60 6.92 -11.86
CA GLN A 2 14.40 7.14 -10.65
C GLN A 2 13.50 6.86 -9.45
N ALA A 3 14.07 6.37 -8.35
CA ALA A 3 13.36 6.14 -7.09
C ALA A 3 14.20 6.70 -5.94
N VAL A 4 13.53 7.34 -4.99
CA VAL A 4 14.13 7.70 -3.70
C VAL A 4 13.82 6.55 -2.74
N PHE A 5 14.82 6.11 -1.99
CA PHE A 5 14.69 4.99 -1.06
C PHE A 5 14.97 5.47 0.36
N LEU A 6 14.05 5.19 1.29
CA LEU A 6 14.22 5.46 2.71
C LEU A 6 14.87 4.25 3.37
N ALA A 7 16.17 4.33 3.65
CA ALA A 7 16.85 3.31 4.43
C ALA A 7 16.48 3.46 5.91
N VAL A 8 16.01 2.39 6.53
CA VAL A 8 15.75 2.33 7.98
C VAL A 8 16.93 1.71 8.73
N GLU A 9 17.72 0.89 8.04
CA GLU A 9 18.92 0.24 8.56
C GLU A 9 19.97 0.13 7.45
N ASP A 10 21.22 -0.12 7.84
CA ASP A 10 22.32 -0.34 6.91
C ASP A 10 22.11 -1.61 6.07
N GLY A 11 22.43 -1.51 4.78
CA GLY A 11 22.25 -2.62 3.86
C GLY A 11 22.71 -2.30 2.43
N LYS A 12 22.43 -3.23 1.52
CA LYS A 12 22.74 -3.09 0.10
C LYS A 12 21.54 -3.50 -0.74
N ILE A 13 21.15 -2.61 -1.65
CA ILE A 13 20.24 -2.91 -2.76
C ILE A 13 21.09 -3.38 -3.94
N GLU A 14 20.71 -4.50 -4.54
CA GLU A 14 21.40 -5.06 -5.67
C GLU A 14 20.55 -5.02 -6.95
N LYS A 15 21.21 -5.10 -8.11
CA LYS A 15 20.52 -5.12 -9.41
C LYS A 15 19.55 -6.31 -9.48
N GLY A 16 18.30 -6.02 -9.81
CA GLY A 16 17.22 -7.03 -9.92
C GLY A 16 16.38 -7.19 -8.65
N ASP A 17 16.73 -6.49 -7.57
CA ASP A 17 15.90 -6.43 -6.37
C ASP A 17 14.63 -5.60 -6.64
N LEU A 18 13.47 -6.13 -6.24
CA LEU A 18 12.21 -5.40 -6.28
C LEU A 18 12.20 -4.36 -5.16
N ILE A 19 12.27 -3.08 -5.52
CA ILE A 19 12.32 -1.95 -4.56
C ILE A 19 10.96 -1.31 -4.28
N GLY A 20 9.91 -1.72 -4.98
CA GLY A 20 8.56 -1.19 -4.79
C GLY A 20 7.59 -1.62 -5.88
N VAL A 21 6.30 -1.37 -5.63
CA VAL A 21 5.21 -1.63 -6.58
C VAL A 21 4.47 -0.31 -6.80
N ILE A 22 4.26 0.05 -8.07
CA ILE A 22 3.43 1.21 -8.43
C ILE A 22 2.02 0.71 -8.67
N ASN A 23 1.09 1.25 -7.89
CA ASN A 23 -0.33 1.04 -8.09
C ASN A 23 -0.92 2.19 -8.89
N VAL A 24 -1.65 1.88 -9.95
CA VAL A 24 -2.28 2.86 -10.84
C VAL A 24 -3.78 2.69 -10.75
N TYR A 25 -4.44 3.72 -10.23
CA TYR A 25 -5.90 3.81 -10.17
C TYR A 25 -6.42 4.77 -11.22
N TYR A 26 -7.43 4.33 -11.96
CA TYR A 26 -8.12 5.17 -12.93
C TYR A 26 -9.37 5.76 -12.27
N VAL A 27 -9.45 7.09 -12.26
CA VAL A 27 -10.65 7.82 -11.84
C VAL A 27 -11.18 8.56 -13.05
N GLY A 28 -12.32 8.14 -13.57
CA GLY A 28 -12.93 8.77 -14.74
C GLY A 28 -13.72 10.01 -14.36
N LEU A 29 -13.36 11.16 -14.92
CA LEU A 29 -14.17 12.38 -14.86
C LEU A 29 -14.90 12.65 -16.19
N THR A 30 -14.28 12.29 -17.32
CA THR A 30 -14.89 12.15 -18.66
C THR A 30 -14.01 11.24 -19.52
N GLY A 31 -14.60 10.53 -20.49
CA GLY A 31 -13.92 9.86 -21.62
C GLY A 31 -12.57 9.19 -21.30
N VAL A 32 -12.55 8.21 -20.39
CA VAL A 32 -11.31 7.46 -20.11
C VAL A 32 -11.06 6.52 -21.30
N ARG A 33 -9.91 6.65 -21.97
CA ARG A 33 -9.41 5.56 -22.83
C ARG A 33 -8.68 4.57 -21.94
N SER A 34 -8.91 3.28 -22.16
CA SER A 34 -8.20 2.22 -21.43
C SER A 34 -6.69 2.33 -21.67
N ILE A 35 -5.95 2.78 -20.65
CA ILE A 35 -4.47 2.86 -20.66
C ILE A 35 -3.86 1.64 -19.97
N ILE A 36 -4.62 0.54 -19.83
CA ILE A 36 -4.08 -0.69 -19.25
C ILE A 36 -3.15 -1.31 -20.29
N GLU A 37 -1.87 -0.98 -20.21
CA GLU A 37 -0.80 -1.61 -20.97
C GLU A 37 -0.73 -3.10 -20.63
N ASP A 38 -0.56 -3.93 -21.65
CA ASP A 38 -0.23 -5.33 -21.47
C ASP A 38 1.20 -5.41 -20.90
N LYS A 39 1.29 -5.60 -19.58
CA LYS A 39 2.56 -5.91 -18.93
C LYS A 39 2.92 -7.36 -19.23
N VAL A 40 4.20 -7.64 -19.43
CA VAL A 40 4.71 -9.00 -19.51
C VAL A 40 5.17 -9.46 -18.13
N PRO A 41 5.19 -10.78 -17.86
CA PRO A 41 5.74 -11.28 -16.61
C PRO A 41 7.22 -10.88 -16.46
N GLU A 42 7.59 -10.43 -15.26
CA GLU A 42 8.96 -10.01 -14.97
C GLU A 42 9.58 -10.90 -13.89
N ARG A 43 10.82 -11.36 -14.12
CA ARG A 43 11.62 -12.03 -13.09
C ARG A 43 12.26 -10.98 -12.21
N VAL A 44 11.95 -11.04 -10.92
CA VAL A 44 12.46 -10.10 -9.90
C VAL A 44 12.96 -10.86 -8.68
N ARG A 45 13.82 -10.23 -7.89
CA ARG A 45 14.21 -10.72 -6.57
C ARG A 45 13.40 -9.99 -5.50
N VAL A 46 12.49 -10.71 -4.87
CA VAL A 46 11.79 -10.21 -3.68
C VAL A 46 12.77 -10.33 -2.51
N VAL A 47 13.06 -9.18 -1.89
CA VAL A 47 13.97 -9.06 -0.75
C VAL A 47 13.16 -8.72 0.48
N TYR A 48 13.27 -9.54 1.52
CA TYR A 48 12.52 -9.35 2.76
C TYR A 48 13.30 -9.83 3.97
N ARG A 49 12.90 -9.34 5.14
CA ARG A 49 13.48 -9.73 6.43
C ARG A 49 12.78 -10.97 6.98
N LYS A 50 13.56 -11.88 7.57
CA LYS A 50 13.05 -13.01 8.37
C LYS A 50 13.90 -13.14 9.62
N GLY A 51 13.45 -12.51 10.71
CA GLY A 51 14.26 -12.31 11.91
C GLY A 51 15.45 -11.40 11.60
N GLU A 52 16.67 -11.83 11.95
CA GLU A 52 17.90 -11.07 11.68
C GLU A 52 18.47 -11.27 10.27
N LYS A 53 17.83 -12.12 9.46
CA LYS A 53 18.34 -12.47 8.13
C LYS A 53 17.60 -11.71 7.04
N ILE A 54 18.36 -11.29 6.02
CA ILE A 54 17.82 -10.81 4.75
C ILE A 54 17.73 -11.99 3.79
N ILE A 55 16.51 -12.25 3.30
CA ILE A 55 16.23 -13.30 2.33
C ILE A 55 16.01 -12.66 0.97
N ARG A 56 16.63 -13.23 -0.06
CA ARG A 56 16.38 -12.89 -1.47
C ARG A 56 15.80 -14.10 -2.16
N LYS A 57 14.59 -13.96 -2.71
CA LYS A 57 13.92 -15.02 -3.44
C LYS A 57 13.57 -14.53 -4.84
N GLU A 58 14.03 -15.26 -5.84
CA GLU A 58 13.62 -15.00 -7.21
C GLU A 58 12.19 -15.49 -7.46
N VAL A 59 11.38 -14.65 -8.07
CA VAL A 59 9.99 -14.94 -8.44
C VAL A 59 9.68 -14.32 -9.80
N THR A 60 8.79 -14.96 -10.55
CA THR A 60 8.15 -14.34 -11.70
C THR A 60 6.88 -13.63 -11.22
N VAL A 61 6.81 -12.32 -11.44
CA VAL A 61 5.63 -11.51 -11.12
C VAL A 61 4.77 -11.44 -12.36
N GLU A 62 3.61 -12.09 -12.28
CA GLU A 62 2.57 -12.01 -13.30
C GLU A 62 1.82 -10.67 -13.18
N PRO A 63 1.47 -10.02 -14.31
CA PRO A 63 0.56 -8.89 -14.31
C PRO A 63 -0.77 -9.25 -13.64
N PHE A 64 -1.12 -8.53 -12.57
CA PHE A 64 -2.36 -8.74 -11.84
C PHE A 64 -3.16 -7.44 -11.75
N GLY A 65 -4.49 -7.56 -11.67
CA GLY A 65 -5.40 -6.46 -11.43
C GLY A 65 -6.43 -6.84 -10.38
N TYR A 66 -7.17 -5.84 -9.89
CA TYR A 66 -8.29 -6.08 -8.99
C TYR A 66 -9.30 -4.93 -9.07
N VAL A 67 -10.54 -5.23 -8.72
CA VAL A 67 -11.58 -4.23 -8.50
C VAL A 67 -11.63 -3.90 -7.01
N ARG A 68 -11.52 -2.62 -6.67
CA ARG A 68 -11.52 -2.15 -5.28
C ARG A 68 -12.92 -1.73 -4.87
N SER A 69 -13.35 -2.14 -3.67
CA SER A 69 -14.57 -1.60 -3.05
C SER A 69 -14.48 -0.06 -2.90
N PRO A 70 -15.60 0.66 -3.08
CA PRO A 70 -15.65 2.10 -2.75
C PRO A 70 -15.67 2.35 -1.23
N VAL A 71 -15.99 1.33 -0.42
CA VAL A 71 -16.07 1.44 1.04
C VAL A 71 -14.70 1.19 1.67
N ALA A 72 -14.26 2.12 2.52
CA ALA A 72 -13.05 1.99 3.32
C ALA A 72 -13.41 1.66 4.78
N ARG A 73 -12.70 0.72 5.39
CA ARG A 73 -12.65 0.54 6.84
C ARG A 73 -11.37 1.17 7.38
N TRP A 74 -11.42 1.84 8.52
CA TRP A 74 -10.24 2.42 9.16
C TRP A 74 -9.74 1.56 10.29
N GLU A 75 -8.44 1.35 10.35
CA GLU A 75 -7.76 0.69 11.46
C GLU A 75 -6.72 1.64 12.06
N ALA A 76 -6.76 1.81 13.37
CA ALA A 76 -5.85 2.69 14.09
C ALA A 76 -4.49 2.03 14.31
N LEU A 77 -3.41 2.75 14.02
CA LEU A 77 -2.04 2.36 14.36
C LEU A 77 -1.73 2.90 15.76
N ILE A 78 -1.93 2.06 16.77
CA ILE A 78 -1.73 2.43 18.18
C ILE A 78 -0.38 1.87 18.63
N ALA A 79 0.47 2.69 19.23
CA ALA A 79 1.77 2.27 19.76
C ALA A 79 1.59 1.16 20.82
N ASP A 80 2.45 0.15 20.75
CA ASP A 80 2.53 -0.99 21.68
C ASP A 80 3.87 -1.02 22.42
N GLU A 81 4.59 0.11 22.39
CA GLU A 81 5.80 0.35 23.15
C GLU A 81 6.03 1.84 23.34
N THR A 82 6.87 2.18 24.32
CA THR A 82 7.45 3.51 24.46
C THR A 82 8.82 3.55 23.78
N ARG A 83 9.06 4.57 22.95
CA ARG A 83 10.25 4.67 22.09
C ARG A 83 10.74 6.11 22.00
N GLU A 84 12.01 6.33 22.33
CA GLU A 84 12.70 7.59 22.09
C GLU A 84 12.84 7.88 20.59
N LEU A 85 12.71 9.16 20.23
CA LEU A 85 12.75 9.65 18.86
C LEU A 85 13.89 10.65 18.69
N ARG A 86 14.55 10.56 17.54
CA ARG A 86 15.53 11.54 17.05
C ARG A 86 15.05 12.11 15.72
N CYS A 87 15.06 13.43 15.62
CA CYS A 87 14.61 14.16 14.44
C CYS A 87 15.36 13.69 13.19
N GLY A 88 14.62 13.31 12.15
CA GLY A 88 15.19 12.86 10.88
C GLY A 88 15.72 11.43 10.85
N GLU A 89 15.68 10.69 11.97
CA GLU A 89 16.09 9.29 12.05
C GLU A 89 14.86 8.37 12.01
N PRO A 90 14.56 7.67 10.89
CA PRO A 90 13.45 6.74 10.82
C PRO A 90 13.63 5.61 11.84
N VAL A 91 12.56 5.27 12.55
CA VAL A 91 12.59 4.25 13.61
C VAL A 91 11.44 3.26 13.43
N VAL A 92 11.71 1.98 13.71
CA VAL A 92 10.66 0.97 13.78
C VAL A 92 9.98 1.06 15.14
N VAL A 93 8.65 1.20 15.14
CA VAL A 93 7.82 1.25 16.35
C VAL A 93 6.82 0.10 16.31
N LYS A 94 6.70 -0.65 17.42
CA LYS A 94 5.66 -1.66 17.60
C LYS A 94 4.30 -1.01 17.70
N VAL A 95 3.32 -1.63 17.05
CA VAL A 95 1.92 -1.24 17.13
C VAL A 95 1.09 -2.43 17.56
N LYS A 96 -0.07 -2.15 18.16
CA LYS A 96 -1.04 -3.18 18.52
C LYS A 96 -1.34 -4.01 17.29
N LYS A 97 -1.41 -5.32 17.48
CA LYS A 97 -1.62 -6.28 16.40
C LYS A 97 -2.89 -5.96 15.60
N ILE A 98 -2.75 -5.77 14.29
CA ILE A 98 -3.87 -5.60 13.36
C ILE A 98 -3.89 -6.79 12.41
N ARG A 99 -5.03 -7.48 12.31
CA ARG A 99 -5.23 -8.55 11.33
C ARG A 99 -5.70 -7.96 10.01
N VAL A 100 -4.99 -8.29 8.94
CA VAL A 100 -5.38 -8.00 7.55
C VAL A 100 -6.14 -9.19 7.01
N PRO A 101 -7.46 -9.06 6.70
CA PRO A 101 -8.21 -10.15 6.12
C PRO A 101 -7.69 -10.53 4.71
N PRO A 102 -7.95 -11.75 4.24
CA PRO A 102 -7.87 -12.10 2.83
C PRO A 102 -8.57 -11.07 1.93
N ASN A 103 -8.11 -10.94 0.69
CA ASN A 103 -8.70 -10.08 -0.33
C ASN A 103 -8.83 -8.62 0.13
N THR A 104 -7.83 -8.13 0.84
CA THR A 104 -7.80 -6.77 1.36
C THR A 104 -6.51 -6.08 0.96
N VAL A 105 -6.63 -4.88 0.39
CA VAL A 105 -5.49 -3.98 0.18
C VAL A 105 -5.56 -2.85 1.18
N ILE A 106 -4.40 -2.49 1.71
CA ILE A 106 -4.24 -1.49 2.75
C ILE A 106 -3.42 -0.31 2.26
N TYR A 107 -3.77 0.89 2.72
CA TYR A 107 -3.01 2.11 2.46
C TYR A 107 -2.87 2.92 3.73
N PRO A 108 -1.67 3.41 4.07
CA PRO A 108 -1.53 4.44 5.08
C PRO A 108 -2.37 5.67 4.71
N LEU A 109 -3.24 6.10 5.62
CA LEU A 109 -3.95 7.37 5.48
C LEU A 109 -3.00 8.49 5.92
N GLN A 110 -2.29 9.04 4.94
CA GLN A 110 -1.21 10.04 5.09
C GLN A 110 -1.73 11.39 5.59
N ILE A 111 -2.09 11.42 6.87
CA ILE A 111 -2.40 12.61 7.65
C ILE A 111 -1.60 12.45 8.94
N MET A 112 -0.72 13.40 9.21
CA MET A 112 0.07 13.43 10.44
C MET A 112 -0.87 13.55 11.64
N ARG A 113 -0.85 12.55 12.52
CA ARG A 113 -1.69 12.49 13.71
C ARG A 113 -0.90 12.57 15.00
N HIS A 114 0.40 12.32 14.94
CA HIS A 114 1.30 12.39 16.09
C HIS A 114 2.11 13.68 16.08
N ALA A 115 2.30 14.29 17.24
CA ALA A 115 2.97 15.59 17.35
C ALA A 115 4.43 15.56 16.89
N TYR A 116 5.10 14.42 17.05
CA TYR A 116 6.53 14.27 16.74
C TYR A 116 6.82 13.74 15.33
N GLY A 117 5.83 13.40 14.51
CA GLY A 117 6.09 12.85 13.17
C GLY A 117 4.95 12.06 12.56
N SER A 118 5.26 11.31 11.50
CA SER A 118 4.28 10.52 10.75
C SER A 118 4.76 9.10 10.51
N VAL A 119 3.80 8.18 10.41
CA VAL A 119 4.06 6.83 9.91
C VAL A 119 4.38 6.91 8.41
N ALA A 120 5.56 6.45 8.02
CA ALA A 120 5.99 6.36 6.63
C ALA A 120 5.33 5.16 5.93
N ASP A 121 5.41 3.97 6.53
CA ASP A 121 4.78 2.75 6.04
C ASP A 121 4.67 1.68 7.14
N ILE A 122 3.99 0.59 6.84
CA ILE A 122 4.00 -0.64 7.66
C ILE A 122 5.36 -1.33 7.53
N PHE A 123 5.78 -1.98 8.61
CA PHE A 123 7.04 -2.72 8.65
C PHE A 123 6.77 -4.22 8.81
N CYS A 124 7.22 -5.03 7.84
CA CYS A 124 7.08 -6.48 7.84
C CYS A 124 8.44 -7.16 8.06
N ASP A 125 8.58 -7.92 9.15
CA ASP A 125 9.76 -8.74 9.47
C ASP A 125 9.56 -10.24 9.15
N HIS A 126 8.65 -10.52 8.23
CA HIS A 126 8.29 -11.84 7.72
C HIS A 126 8.15 -11.78 6.18
N PRO A 127 8.00 -12.93 5.49
CA PRO A 127 7.73 -12.94 4.06
C PRO A 127 6.52 -12.07 3.70
N PRO A 128 6.57 -11.29 2.61
CA PRO A 128 5.40 -10.56 2.14
C PRO A 128 4.29 -11.55 1.82
N TRP A 129 3.07 -11.23 2.25
CA TRP A 129 1.89 -12.05 2.00
C TRP A 129 1.25 -11.68 0.66
N LYS A 130 0.53 -12.64 0.09
CA LYS A 130 -0.35 -12.41 -1.05
C LYS A 130 -1.64 -11.75 -0.61
N VAL A 131 -2.24 -10.93 -1.49
CA VAL A 131 -3.51 -10.25 -1.18
C VAL A 131 -4.63 -11.27 -0.87
N GLU A 132 -4.59 -12.42 -1.54
CA GLU A 132 -5.48 -13.57 -1.38
C GLU A 132 -5.44 -14.18 0.04
N GLU A 133 -4.30 -14.06 0.73
CA GLU A 133 -4.06 -14.72 2.03
C GLU A 133 -4.36 -13.78 3.21
N GLY A 134 -4.16 -12.48 3.00
CA GLY A 134 -4.14 -11.52 4.09
C GLY A 134 -2.88 -11.67 4.97
N GLY A 135 -2.87 -11.00 6.11
CA GLY A 135 -1.66 -10.89 6.91
C GLY A 135 -1.86 -10.25 8.27
N GLU A 136 -0.78 -9.71 8.80
CA GLU A 136 -0.75 -9.17 10.15
C GLU A 136 0.27 -8.04 10.24
N ILE A 137 -0.11 -6.97 10.91
CA ILE A 137 0.72 -5.80 11.12
C ILE A 137 1.01 -5.69 12.60
N ARG A 138 2.29 -5.54 12.94
CA ARG A 138 2.76 -5.39 14.34
C ARG A 138 3.77 -4.25 14.49
N LYS A 139 4.26 -3.70 13.40
CA LYS A 139 5.32 -2.70 13.39
C LYS A 139 5.07 -1.71 12.26
N VAL A 140 5.54 -0.49 12.46
CA VAL A 140 5.52 0.59 11.47
C VAL A 140 6.87 1.27 11.44
N VAL A 141 7.20 1.88 10.30
CA VAL A 141 8.30 2.84 10.21
C VAL A 141 7.73 4.22 10.54
N PHE A 142 8.20 4.81 11.63
CA PHE A 142 7.86 6.16 12.04
C PHE A 142 8.99 7.10 11.63
N LEU A 143 8.64 8.24 11.03
CA LEU A 143 9.58 9.29 10.64
C LEU A 143 9.42 10.49 11.58
N PRO A 144 10.34 10.69 12.53
CA PRO A 144 10.29 11.81 13.45
C PRO A 144 10.67 13.12 12.75
N LEU A 145 9.92 14.18 13.06
CA LEU A 145 10.22 15.56 12.68
C LEU A 145 10.77 16.39 13.84
N LEU A 146 10.75 15.84 15.05
CA LEU A 146 11.24 16.44 16.28
C LEU A 146 11.83 15.33 17.16
N ASP A 147 12.79 15.70 18.01
CA ASP A 147 13.23 14.86 19.11
C ASP A 147 12.07 14.70 20.11
N GLY A 148 11.98 13.54 20.75
CA GLY A 148 10.91 13.29 21.71
C GLY A 148 10.72 11.81 21.98
N GLU A 149 9.47 11.42 22.18
CA GLU A 149 9.09 10.07 22.57
C GLU A 149 7.71 9.75 21.99
N VAL A 150 7.54 8.53 21.48
CA VAL A 150 6.23 7.89 21.33
C VAL A 150 5.99 7.06 22.57
N ARG A 151 4.79 7.12 23.15
CA ARG A 151 4.40 6.33 24.32
C ARG A 151 3.42 5.24 23.94
N GLU A 152 3.46 4.15 24.69
CA GLU A 152 2.49 3.06 24.55
C GLU A 152 1.04 3.59 24.66
N GLY A 153 0.18 3.15 23.73
CA GLY A 153 -1.21 3.56 23.67
C GLY A 153 -1.48 4.81 22.83
N GLU A 154 -0.47 5.54 22.37
CA GLU A 154 -0.63 6.73 21.52
C GLU A 154 -1.00 6.38 20.07
N LEU A 155 -1.79 7.24 19.44
CA LEU A 155 -2.19 7.09 18.04
C LEU A 155 -1.09 7.60 17.11
N LEU A 156 -0.50 6.69 16.33
CA LEU A 156 0.56 7.03 15.37
C LEU A 156 0.00 7.36 13.99
N GLY A 157 -1.11 6.72 13.60
CA GLY A 157 -1.68 6.85 12.27
C GLY A 157 -2.95 6.02 12.08
N VAL A 158 -3.45 6.00 10.85
CA VAL A 158 -4.62 5.22 10.46
C VAL A 158 -4.33 4.52 9.13
N LEU A 159 -4.80 3.30 8.97
CA LEU A 159 -4.78 2.55 7.72
C LEU A 159 -6.19 2.51 7.11
N ASN A 160 -6.28 2.74 5.81
CA ASN A 160 -7.46 2.39 5.03
C ASN A 160 -7.39 0.92 4.63
N PHE A 161 -8.48 0.20 4.85
CA PHE A 161 -8.69 -1.17 4.43
C PHE A 161 -9.76 -1.17 3.34
N TYR A 162 -9.39 -1.67 2.17
CA TYR A 162 -10.32 -1.87 1.06
C TYR A 162 -10.40 -3.35 0.71
N SER A 163 -11.60 -3.91 0.72
CA SER A 163 -11.84 -5.21 0.11
C SER A 163 -11.64 -5.10 -1.39
N VAL A 164 -11.04 -6.14 -1.97
CA VAL A 164 -10.76 -6.22 -3.39
C VAL A 164 -11.26 -7.54 -3.97
N GLU A 165 -11.75 -7.49 -5.20
CA GLU A 165 -12.03 -8.69 -5.99
C GLU A 165 -10.89 -8.89 -6.98
N ILE A 166 -10.16 -9.99 -6.81
CA ILE A 166 -8.97 -10.29 -7.61
C ILE A 166 -9.43 -10.85 -8.95
N SER A 167 -8.83 -10.35 -10.03
CA SER A 167 -9.14 -10.81 -11.37
C SER A 167 -7.90 -10.73 -12.26
N PRO A 168 -7.75 -11.66 -13.23
CA PRO A 168 -6.73 -11.51 -14.27
C PRO A 168 -6.82 -10.12 -14.91
N ILE A 169 -5.68 -9.49 -15.20
CA ILE A 169 -5.64 -8.12 -15.71
C ILE A 169 -6.51 -7.92 -16.96
N GLY A 170 -6.59 -8.94 -17.82
CA GLY A 170 -7.46 -8.92 -19.01
C GLY A 170 -8.96 -8.85 -18.68
N LYS A 171 -9.42 -9.52 -17.62
CA LYS A 171 -10.82 -9.42 -17.16
C LYS A 171 -11.09 -8.04 -16.54
N VAL A 172 -10.13 -7.50 -15.77
CA VAL A 172 -10.24 -6.14 -15.22
C VAL A 172 -10.32 -5.11 -16.35
N ARG A 173 -9.54 -5.29 -17.42
CA ARG A 173 -9.61 -4.46 -18.63
C ARG A 173 -10.97 -4.56 -19.31
N GLN A 174 -11.50 -5.77 -19.49
CA GLN A 174 -12.83 -5.96 -20.09
C GLN A 174 -13.92 -5.28 -19.25
N TRP A 175 -13.88 -5.45 -17.93
CA TRP A 175 -14.78 -4.78 -17.01
C TRP A 175 -14.67 -3.24 -17.11
N LEU A 176 -13.44 -2.71 -17.11
CA LEU A 176 -13.19 -1.27 -17.22
C LEU A 176 -13.71 -0.72 -18.55
N ASN A 177 -13.48 -1.42 -19.67
CA ASN A 177 -13.98 -1.00 -20.98
C ASN A 177 -15.51 -0.96 -21.01
N ASN A 178 -16.17 -2.01 -20.49
CA ASN A 178 -17.62 -2.05 -20.39
C ASN A 178 -18.16 -0.89 -19.53
N TRP A 179 -17.52 -0.63 -18.39
CA TRP A 179 -17.90 0.48 -17.50
C TRP A 179 -17.71 1.85 -18.16
N ILE A 180 -16.60 2.04 -18.90
CA ILE A 180 -16.36 3.28 -19.67
C ILE A 180 -17.44 3.48 -20.73
N ASP A 181 -17.82 2.43 -21.46
CA ASP A 181 -18.87 2.49 -22.47
C ASP A 181 -20.24 2.82 -21.86
N GLU A 182 -20.58 2.19 -20.73
CA GLU A 182 -21.81 2.47 -19.98
C GLU A 182 -21.84 3.91 -19.42
N MET A 183 -20.75 4.37 -18.81
CA MET A 183 -20.65 5.74 -18.31
C MET A 183 -20.67 6.75 -19.45
N GLY A 184 -19.99 6.45 -20.57
CA GLY A 184 -20.03 7.28 -21.78
C GLY A 184 -21.45 7.47 -22.31
N ARG A 185 -22.29 6.42 -22.26
CA ARG A 185 -23.72 6.52 -22.57
C ARG A 185 -24.49 7.34 -21.53
N THR A 186 -24.20 7.13 -20.24
CA THR A 186 -24.90 7.82 -19.13
C THR A 186 -24.61 9.33 -19.12
N PHE A 187 -23.38 9.75 -19.45
CA PHE A 187 -23.02 11.16 -19.61
C PHE A 187 -23.55 11.78 -20.92
N ALA A 188 -23.90 10.97 -21.92
CA ALA A 188 -24.55 11.43 -23.15
C ALA A 188 -26.05 11.70 -22.96
N GLU A 189 -26.68 11.13 -21.91
CA GLU A 189 -28.07 11.35 -21.53
C GLU A 189 -28.17 11.90 -20.08
N PRO A 190 -27.75 13.15 -19.80
CA PRO A 190 -27.77 13.67 -18.46
C PRO A 190 -29.21 13.96 -18.00
N ASN A 191 -29.77 13.09 -17.16
CA ASN A 191 -30.98 13.35 -16.37
C ASN A 191 -30.70 14.26 -15.15
N TRP A 192 -29.82 15.25 -15.31
CA TRP A 192 -29.59 16.25 -14.27
C TRP A 192 -30.63 17.37 -14.44
N PRO A 193 -31.29 17.86 -13.39
CA PRO A 193 -32.06 19.09 -13.49
C PRO A 193 -31.08 20.23 -13.80
N ILE A 194 -31.08 20.67 -15.05
CA ILE A 194 -30.39 21.88 -15.47
C ILE A 194 -31.19 23.03 -14.87
N TRP A 195 -30.62 23.72 -13.88
CA TRP A 195 -31.10 25.01 -13.40
C TRP A 195 -30.51 26.12 -14.27
#